data_AF-A0A1Y1S2C0-F1
#
_entry.id   AF-A0A1Y1S2C0-F1
#
_cell.length_a   1.000
_cell.length_b   1.000
_cell.length_c   1.000
_cell.angle_alpha   90.00
_cell.angle_beta   90.00
_cell.angle_gamma   90.00
#
_symmetry.space_group_name_H-M   'P 1'
#
loop_
_entity.id
_entity.type
_entity.pdbx_description
1 polymer ?
#
loop_
_entity_poly.entity_id
_entity_poly.type
_entity_poly.pdbx_seq_one_letter_code
_entity_poly.pdbx_strand_id
1 'polypeptide(L)'
;MNSDEIYSRLSAVREQYMSCFDQTWFRILAEECPMERGLQGEIRLFLDSPRDELEKKDLLYGVSNLEHFVRIIEAYLLPNIKELLGVSGLRPDRRLKNRDQYVHHRLLAEVLPYNVSVLKSRVGELKKAAGTCTPPVLPELPEYRSA
;
A
#
# COMPACT_ATOMS: atom_id res chain seq x y z
N MET A 1 -21.83 6.76 -14.11
CA MET A 1 -20.39 6.58 -13.83
C MET A 1 -19.69 6.50 -15.17
N ASN A 2 -18.68 7.33 -15.43
CA ASN A 2 -17.90 7.22 -16.67
C ASN A 2 -16.90 6.06 -16.52
N SER A 3 -17.23 4.90 -17.10
CA SER A 3 -16.43 3.67 -16.99
C SER A 3 -14.99 3.87 -17.46
N ASP A 4 -14.77 4.70 -18.49
CA ASP A 4 -13.44 5.01 -19.02
C ASP A 4 -12.58 5.76 -17.98
N GLU A 5 -13.20 6.68 -17.24
CA GLU A 5 -12.50 7.46 -16.22
C GLU A 5 -12.05 6.57 -15.06
N ILE A 6 -12.93 5.69 -14.56
CA ILE A 6 -12.60 4.75 -13.47
C ILE A 6 -11.44 3.86 -13.88
N TYR A 7 -11.50 3.29 -15.09
CA TYR A 7 -10.45 2.40 -15.57
C TYR A 7 -9.12 3.13 -15.77
N SER A 8 -9.16 4.38 -16.26
CA SER A 8 -7.96 5.23 -16.35
C SER A 8 -7.32 5.44 -14.97
N ARG A 9 -8.12 5.76 -13.94
CA ARG A 9 -7.62 5.91 -12.56
C ARG A 9 -7.10 4.60 -11.99
N LEU A 10 -7.79 3.48 -12.24
CA LEU A 10 -7.38 2.16 -11.80
C LEU A 10 -6.03 1.77 -12.42
N SER A 11 -5.85 2.01 -13.72
CA SER A 11 -4.58 1.75 -14.41
C SER A 11 -3.43 2.57 -13.80
N ALA A 12 -3.70 3.83 -13.44
CA ALA A 12 -2.69 4.67 -12.80
C ALA A 12 -2.33 4.19 -11.38
N VAL A 13 -3.31 3.70 -10.61
CA VAL A 13 -3.04 3.04 -9.31
C VAL A 13 -2.21 1.77 -9.52
N ARG A 14 -2.58 0.94 -10.49
CA ARG A 14 -1.86 -0.30 -10.83
C ARG A 14 -0.41 -0.03 -11.18
N GLU A 15 -0.14 0.93 -12.05
CA GLU A 15 1.23 1.29 -12.43
C GLU A 15 2.07 1.72 -11.22
N GLN A 16 1.51 2.57 -10.35
CA GLN A 16 2.18 3.00 -9.12
C GLN A 16 2.41 1.83 -8.16
N TYR A 17 1.42 0.95 -7.98
CA TYR A 17 1.51 -0.20 -7.11
C TYR A 17 2.58 -1.19 -7.58
N MET A 18 2.53 -1.58 -8.85
CA MET A 18 3.43 -2.60 -9.41
C MET A 18 4.90 -2.10 -9.45
N SER A 19 5.11 -0.83 -9.77
CA SER A 19 6.46 -0.25 -9.83
C SER A 19 7.11 -0.11 -8.45
N CYS A 20 6.34 0.19 -7.41
CA CYS A 20 6.90 0.61 -6.11
C CYS A 20 6.66 -0.40 -4.97
N PHE A 21 5.57 -1.16 -5.01
CA PHE A 21 5.06 -1.93 -3.88
C PHE A 21 4.98 -3.43 -4.16
N ASP A 22 4.84 -3.85 -5.42
CA ASP A 22 4.92 -5.27 -5.82
C ASP A 22 6.38 -5.76 -6.00
N GLN A 23 7.32 -5.17 -5.26
CA GLN A 23 8.74 -5.44 -5.36
C GLN A 23 9.20 -6.33 -4.20
N THR A 24 10.17 -7.23 -4.46
CA THR A 24 10.69 -8.15 -3.44
C THR A 24 11.18 -7.44 -2.18
N TRP A 25 11.90 -6.33 -2.34
CA TRP A 25 12.41 -5.54 -1.21
C TRP A 25 11.26 -4.97 -0.36
N PHE A 26 10.16 -4.55 -0.99
CA PHE A 26 9.01 -4.00 -0.27
C PHE A 26 8.27 -5.10 0.47
N ARG A 27 8.11 -6.29 -0.13
CA ARG A 27 7.48 -7.44 0.52
C ARG A 27 8.21 -7.82 1.80
N ILE A 28 9.54 -7.87 1.78
CA ILE A 28 10.37 -8.14 2.97
C ILE A 28 10.09 -7.09 4.06
N LEU A 29 10.04 -5.82 3.71
CA LEU A 29 9.74 -4.75 4.68
C LEU A 29 8.30 -4.83 5.22
N ALA A 30 7.35 -5.26 4.39
CA ALA A 30 5.95 -5.37 4.75
C ALA A 30 5.68 -6.52 5.74
N GLU A 31 6.57 -7.51 5.85
CA GLU A 31 6.48 -8.57 6.87
C GLU A 31 6.54 -8.02 8.31
N GLU A 32 7.18 -6.86 8.48
CA GLU A 32 7.29 -6.18 9.78
C GLU A 32 6.03 -5.36 10.12
N CYS A 33 5.07 -5.27 9.21
CA CYS A 33 3.83 -4.53 9.40
C CYS A 33 2.69 -5.46 9.84
N PRO A 34 1.72 -4.96 10.62
CA PRO A 34 0.50 -5.71 10.95
C PRO A 34 -0.47 -5.73 9.76
N MET A 35 -0.02 -6.27 8.62
CA MET A 35 -0.86 -6.50 7.44
C MET A 35 -1.59 -7.83 7.56
N GLU A 36 -2.88 -7.81 7.22
CA GLU A 36 -3.65 -9.05 7.09
C GLU A 36 -3.04 -9.98 6.03
N ARG A 37 -3.01 -11.28 6.33
CA ARG A 37 -2.52 -12.28 5.39
C ARG A 37 -3.40 -12.27 4.15
N GLY A 38 -2.79 -11.99 3.00
CA GLY A 38 -3.49 -11.97 1.72
C GLY A 38 -3.88 -10.58 1.21
N LEU A 39 -3.80 -9.52 2.03
CA LEU A 39 -4.16 -8.15 1.62
C LEU A 39 -3.48 -7.73 0.31
N GLN A 40 -2.17 -7.95 0.19
CA GLN A 40 -1.42 -7.64 -1.03
C GLN A 40 -1.86 -8.49 -2.24
N GLY A 41 -2.27 -9.73 -1.98
CA GLY A 41 -2.82 -10.63 -3.00
C GLY A 41 -4.18 -10.14 -3.49
N GLU A 42 -5.06 -9.72 -2.58
CA GLU A 42 -6.37 -9.15 -2.91
C GLU A 42 -6.24 -7.83 -3.69
N ILE A 43 -5.33 -6.96 -3.26
CA ILE A 43 -5.02 -5.72 -4.01
C ILE A 43 -4.56 -6.06 -5.42
N ARG A 44 -3.67 -7.05 -5.57
CA ARG A 44 -3.18 -7.48 -6.89
C ARG A 44 -4.32 -7.99 -7.77
N LEU A 45 -5.17 -8.88 -7.25
CA LEU A 45 -6.31 -9.41 -7.98
C LEU A 45 -7.26 -8.29 -8.43
N PHE A 46 -7.53 -7.33 -7.56
CA PHE A 46 -8.34 -6.16 -7.89
C PHE A 46 -7.70 -5.29 -8.99
N LEU A 47 -6.40 -5.01 -8.90
CA LEU A 47 -5.69 -4.18 -9.88
C LEU A 47 -5.55 -4.87 -11.25
N ASP A 48 -5.47 -6.20 -11.26
CA ASP A 48 -5.37 -7.01 -12.47
C ASP A 48 -6.74 -7.37 -13.07
N SER A 49 -7.84 -6.99 -12.41
CA SER A 49 -9.20 -7.29 -12.87
C SER A 49 -9.49 -6.64 -14.23
N PRO A 50 -10.08 -7.40 -15.19
CA PRO A 50 -10.44 -6.86 -16.49
C PRO A 50 -11.61 -5.88 -16.36
N ARG A 51 -11.69 -4.94 -17.31
CA ARG A 51 -12.65 -3.84 -17.30
C ARG A 51 -14.10 -4.31 -17.16
N ASP A 52 -14.44 -5.39 -17.84
CA ASP A 52 -15.82 -5.86 -17.98
C ASP A 52 -16.31 -6.66 -16.76
N GLU A 53 -15.42 -6.99 -15.83
CA GLU A 53 -15.72 -7.78 -14.62
C GLU A 53 -15.80 -6.94 -13.34
N LEU A 54 -15.47 -5.64 -13.40
CA LEU A 54 -15.46 -4.76 -12.23
C LEU A 54 -16.87 -4.30 -11.87
N GLU A 55 -17.51 -4.98 -10.92
CA GLU A 55 -18.76 -4.50 -10.33
C GLU A 55 -18.48 -3.40 -9.29
N LYS A 56 -19.54 -2.67 -8.91
CA LYS A 56 -19.47 -1.62 -7.90
C LYS A 56 -18.95 -2.14 -6.55
N LYS A 57 -19.28 -3.38 -6.19
CA LYS A 57 -18.83 -4.01 -4.94
C LYS A 57 -17.32 -4.24 -4.94
N ASP A 58 -16.75 -4.63 -6.09
CA ASP A 58 -15.33 -4.90 -6.24
C ASP A 58 -14.53 -3.60 -6.21
N LEU A 59 -15.06 -2.53 -6.83
CA LEU A 59 -14.49 -1.19 -6.71
C LEU A 59 -14.48 -0.70 -5.25
N LEU A 60 -15.56 -0.94 -4.50
CA LEU A 60 -15.63 -0.54 -3.10
C LEU A 60 -14.60 -1.30 -2.26
N TYR A 61 -14.56 -2.62 -2.40
CA TYR A 61 -13.66 -3.48 -1.65
C TYR A 61 -12.19 -3.20 -1.99
N GLY A 62 -11.87 -3.14 -3.28
CA GLY A 62 -10.52 -2.84 -3.78
C GLY A 62 -10.00 -1.47 -3.33
N VAL A 63 -10.83 -0.43 -3.40
CA VAL A 63 -10.47 0.90 -2.87
C VAL A 63 -10.25 0.85 -1.35
N SER A 64 -11.11 0.16 -0.60
CA SER A 64 -10.96 0.00 0.85
C SER A 64 -9.64 -0.69 1.21
N ASN A 65 -9.29 -1.77 0.51
CA ASN A 65 -8.03 -2.50 0.72
C ASN A 65 -6.81 -1.62 0.41
N LEU A 66 -6.85 -0.83 -0.67
CA LEU A 66 -5.80 0.13 -1.00
C LEU A 66 -5.65 1.23 0.07
N GLU A 67 -6.77 1.79 0.56
CA GLU A 67 -6.76 2.77 1.64
C GLU A 67 -6.19 2.16 2.94
N HIS A 68 -6.57 0.93 3.27
CA HIS A 68 -6.07 0.20 4.44
C HIS A 68 -4.57 -0.06 4.33
N PHE A 69 -4.10 -0.52 3.16
CA PHE A 69 -2.69 -0.74 2.87
C PHE A 69 -1.86 0.54 3.04
N VAL A 70 -2.31 1.66 2.45
CA VAL A 70 -1.64 2.96 2.60
C VAL A 70 -1.56 3.36 4.08
N ARG A 71 -2.64 3.21 4.85
CA ARG A 71 -2.65 3.54 6.28
C ARG A 71 -1.68 2.70 7.09
N ILE A 72 -1.59 1.40 6.81
CA ILE A 72 -0.62 0.53 7.50
C ILE A 72 0.80 1.00 7.22
N ILE A 73 1.12 1.32 5.97
CA ILE A 73 2.46 1.80 5.61
C ILE A 73 2.77 3.12 6.30
N GLU A 74 1.85 4.09 6.25
CA GLU A 74 2.04 5.40 6.89
C GLU A 74 2.22 5.27 8.42
N ALA A 75 1.46 4.39 9.07
CA ALA A 75 1.46 4.25 10.52
C ALA A 75 2.60 3.38 11.07
N TYR A 76 3.01 2.34 10.36
CA TYR A 76 3.95 1.33 10.87
C TYR A 76 5.29 1.31 10.12
N LEU A 77 5.27 1.40 8.79
CA LEU A 77 6.48 1.26 8.00
C LEU A 77 7.29 2.55 7.90
N LEU A 78 6.65 3.65 7.50
CA LEU A 78 7.34 4.93 7.27
C LEU A 78 8.08 5.47 8.50
N PRO A 79 7.54 5.39 9.73
CA PRO A 79 8.27 5.85 10.91
C PRO A 79 9.57 5.07 11.17
N ASN A 80 9.62 3.80 10.76
CA ASN A 80 10.70 2.87 11.07
C ASN A 80 11.60 2.56 9.86
N ILE A 81 11.32 3.12 8.68
CA ILE A 81 11.93 2.72 7.40
C ILE A 81 13.46 2.80 7.41
N LYS A 82 14.03 3.82 8.05
CA LYS A 82 15.49 4.00 8.13
C LYS A 82 16.15 2.93 9.01
N GLU A 83 15.45 2.46 10.04
CA GLU A 83 15.94 1.39 10.91
C GLU A 83 15.83 0.03 10.21
N LEU A 84 14.69 -0.24 9.60
CA LEU A 84 14.43 -1.49 8.86
C LEU A 84 15.41 -1.68 7.69
N LEU A 85 15.78 -0.58 7.02
CA LEU A 85 16.74 -0.60 5.93
C LEU A 85 18.21 -0.53 6.40
N GLY A 86 18.49 -0.47 7.70
CA GLY A 86 19.87 -0.45 8.22
C GLY A 86 20.65 0.83 7.87
N VAL A 87 19.95 1.96 7.67
CA VAL A 87 20.55 3.26 7.30
C VAL A 87 20.44 4.32 8.39
N SER A 88 19.65 4.06 9.43
CA SER A 88 19.48 4.93 10.58
C SER A 88 20.81 5.29 11.24
N GLY A 89 20.94 6.54 11.70
CA GLY A 89 22.06 6.98 12.55
C GLY A 89 21.90 6.59 14.01
N LEU A 90 20.69 6.21 14.43
CA LEU A 90 20.35 5.93 15.83
C LEU A 90 20.79 4.54 16.30
N ARG A 91 20.97 3.60 15.36
CA ARG A 91 21.38 2.21 15.63
C ARG A 91 22.60 1.83 14.78
N PRO A 92 23.81 2.27 15.17
CA PRO A 92 25.02 2.02 14.39
C PRO A 92 25.42 0.54 14.31
N ASP A 93 25.00 -0.26 15.28
CA ASP A 93 25.19 -1.73 15.35
C ASP A 93 24.45 -2.46 14.21
N ARG A 94 23.33 -1.92 13.73
CA ARG A 94 22.51 -2.49 12.66
C ARG A 94 22.79 -1.88 11.28
N ARG A 95 23.82 -1.04 11.17
CA ARG A 95 24.14 -0.38 9.90
C ARG A 95 24.72 -1.34 8.88
N LEU A 96 24.30 -1.17 7.63
CA LEU A 96 24.92 -1.84 6.50
C LEU A 96 26.39 -1.42 6.37
N LYS A 97 27.28 -2.43 6.33
CA LYS A 97 28.72 -2.24 6.17
C LYS A 97 29.12 -2.02 4.70
N ASN A 98 28.34 -2.58 3.78
CA ASN A 98 28.55 -2.39 2.34
C ASN A 98 28.05 -1.00 1.92
N ARG A 99 28.96 -0.19 1.35
CA ARG A 99 28.69 1.19 0.95
C ARG A 99 27.62 1.30 -0.13
N ASP A 100 27.64 0.43 -1.14
CA ASP A 100 26.69 0.51 -2.26
C ASP A 100 25.28 0.15 -1.81
N GLN A 101 25.16 -0.90 -0.99
CA GLN A 101 23.89 -1.29 -0.37
C GLN A 101 23.36 -0.18 0.55
N TYR A 102 24.24 0.45 1.36
CA TYR A 102 23.87 1.57 2.23
C TYR A 102 23.31 2.75 1.43
N VAL A 103 23.96 3.13 0.32
CA VAL A 103 23.48 4.22 -0.54
C VAL A 103 22.14 3.87 -1.16
N HIS A 104 21.97 2.66 -1.68
CA HIS A 104 20.71 2.20 -2.26
C HIS A 104 19.56 2.23 -1.24
N HIS A 105 19.77 1.64 -0.07
CA HIS A 105 18.80 1.63 1.02
C HIS A 105 18.47 3.03 1.54
N ARG A 106 19.45 3.94 1.55
CA ARG A 106 19.22 5.32 1.93
C ARG A 106 18.32 6.02 0.91
N LEU A 107 18.54 5.81 -0.39
CA LEU A 107 17.64 6.34 -1.43
C LEU A 107 16.23 5.77 -1.29
N LEU A 108 16.09 4.46 -1.07
CA LEU A 108 14.78 3.83 -0.83
C LEU A 108 14.05 4.46 0.36
N ALA A 109 14.76 4.69 1.47
CA ALA A 109 14.18 5.31 2.67
C ALA A 109 13.66 6.74 2.43
N GLU A 110 14.29 7.49 1.52
CA GLU A 110 13.87 8.86 1.18
C GLU A 110 12.77 8.89 0.12
N VAL A 111 12.75 7.92 -0.81
CA VAL A 111 11.78 7.88 -1.92
C VAL A 111 10.47 7.19 -1.53
N LEU A 112 10.49 6.22 -0.62
CA LEU A 112 9.28 5.49 -0.21
C LEU A 112 8.15 6.39 0.32
N PRO A 113 8.39 7.40 1.20
CA PRO A 113 7.35 8.31 1.64
C PRO A 113 6.65 9.03 0.48
N TYR A 114 7.43 9.45 -0.52
CA TYR A 114 6.87 10.07 -1.73
C TYR A 114 6.01 9.08 -2.53
N ASN A 115 6.50 7.85 -2.74
CA ASN A 115 5.74 6.82 -3.46
C ASN A 115 4.41 6.50 -2.77
N VAL A 116 4.38 6.49 -1.44
CA VAL A 116 3.15 6.28 -0.63
C VAL A 116 2.21 7.46 -0.80
N SER A 117 2.71 8.69 -0.77
CA SER A 117 1.91 9.89 -1.03
C SER A 117 1.28 9.88 -2.43
N VAL A 118 2.05 9.48 -3.45
CA VAL A 118 1.54 9.36 -4.83
C VAL A 118 0.45 8.28 -4.90
N LEU A 119 0.69 7.10 -4.32
CA LEU A 119 -0.32 6.04 -4.27
C LEU A 119 -1.60 6.51 -3.59
N LYS A 120 -1.49 7.14 -2.42
CA LYS A 120 -2.61 7.72 -1.66
C LYS A 120 -3.43 8.71 -2.49
N SER A 121 -2.75 9.61 -3.22
CA SER A 121 -3.42 10.57 -4.11
C SER A 121 -4.20 9.84 -5.20
N ARG A 122 -3.59 8.86 -5.87
CA ARG A 122 -4.24 8.10 -6.95
C ARG A 122 -5.42 7.26 -6.44
N VAL A 123 -5.31 6.67 -5.25
CA VAL A 123 -6.43 5.97 -4.58
C VAL A 123 -7.56 6.94 -4.27
N GLY A 124 -7.25 8.15 -3.80
CA GLY A 124 -8.24 9.20 -3.58
C GLY A 124 -8.95 9.66 -4.86
N GLU A 125 -8.22 9.75 -5.98
CA GLU A 125 -8.81 10.02 -7.30
C GLU A 125 -9.71 8.88 -7.77
N LEU A 126 -9.27 7.63 -7.62
CA LEU A 126 -10.06 6.45 -7.96
C LEU A 126 -11.35 6.40 -7.13
N LYS A 127 -11.28 6.68 -5.83
CA LYS A 127 -12.44 6.74 -4.92
C LYS A 127 -13.47 7.79 -5.37
N LYS A 128 -13.00 8.98 -5.75
CA LYS A 128 -13.85 10.05 -6.28
C LYS A 128 -14.53 9.62 -7.58
N ALA A 129 -13.78 9.03 -8.52
CA ALA A 129 -14.31 8.57 -9.80
C ALA A 129 -15.32 7.42 -9.63
N ALA A 130 -15.08 6.51 -8.69
CA ALA A 130 -15.96 5.39 -8.38
C ALA A 130 -17.25 5.81 -7.64
N GLY A 131 -17.32 7.04 -7.13
CA GLY A 131 -18.45 7.51 -6.31
C GLY A 131 -18.58 6.75 -4.98
N THR A 132 -17.50 6.13 -4.52
CA THR A 132 -17.45 5.38 -3.26
C THR A 132 -17.18 6.35 -2.11
N CYS A 133 -18.18 7.13 -1.71
CA CYS A 133 -18.13 7.95 -0.48
C CYS A 133 -18.22 7.12 0.81
N THR A 134 -18.02 5.81 0.74
CA THR A 134 -18.21 4.89 1.85
C THR A 134 -17.06 5.02 2.85
N PRO A 135 -17.35 5.05 4.17
CA PRO A 135 -16.32 4.87 5.18
C PRO A 135 -15.58 3.54 4.97
N PRO A 136 -14.30 3.44 5.39
CA PRO A 136 -13.54 2.20 5.31
C PRO A 136 -14.35 1.08 5.97
N VAL A 137 -14.42 -0.09 5.33
CA VAL A 137 -14.97 -1.28 5.97
C VAL A 137 -14.07 -1.59 7.17
N LEU A 138 -14.53 -1.26 8.37
CA LEU A 138 -13.84 -1.63 9.59
C LEU A 138 -14.00 -3.16 9.73
N PRO A 139 -12.93 -3.91 10.02
CA PRO A 139 -13.10 -5.31 10.39
C PRO A 139 -14.05 -5.36 11.58
N GLU A 140 -15.04 -6.26 11.52
CA GLU A 140 -15.98 -6.45 12.63
C GLU A 140 -15.16 -6.73 13.90
N LEU A 141 -15.35 -5.90 14.93
CA LEU A 141 -14.70 -6.11 16.21
C LEU A 141 -15.06 -7.53 16.67
N PRO A 142 -14.10 -8.37 17.09
CA PRO A 142 -14.43 -9.69 17.58
C PRO A 142 -15.43 -9.53 18.71
N GLU A 143 -16.59 -10.20 18.59
CA GLU A 143 -17.56 -10.29 19.66
C GLU A 143 -16.85 -10.87 20.88
N TYR A 144 -16.52 -10.01 21.85
CA TYR A 144 -16.09 -10.48 23.15
C TYR A 144 -17.30 -11.21 23.75
N ARG A 145 -17.32 -12.54 23.60
CA ARG A 145 -18.19 -13.40 24.39
C ARG A 145 -17.82 -13.11 25.84
N SER A 146 -18.70 -12.39 26.52
CA SER A 146 -18.65 -12.25 27.97
C SER A 146 -18.77 -13.66 28.53
N ALA A 147 -17.71 -14.12 29.18
CA ALA A 147 -17.63 -15.42 29.84
C ALA A 147 -18.62 -15.50 31.01
#